data_AF-A0A3B5B3Q2-F1
#
_entry.id   AF-A0A3B5B3Q2-F1
#
_cell.length_a   1.000
_cell.length_b   1.000
_cell.length_c   1.000
_cell.angle_alpha   90.00
_cell.angle_beta   90.00
_cell.angle_gamma   90.00
#
_symmetry.space_group_name_H-M   'P 1'
#
loop_
_entity.id
_entity.type
_entity.pdbx_description
1 polymer ?
#
loop_
_entity_poly.entity_id
_entity_poly.type
_entity_poly.pdbx_seq_one_letter_code
_entity_poly.pdbx_strand_id
1 'polypeptide(L)'
;MGACARSWFTSLWSQRCSAACGKGNQTRMVVCLMDHVTDLPLDSCEGERPPEVTLCDSGPCQNRLEWYTGPWGQCSTECGNGTQTRSLACIFINNGQMEVVDQLKCSSVSQPITAQPCTLKPCGVQWYVTEWSACSRSCSGGYRVREVRCLTDNIVPSDHCDPNSMPESREECNKQPCLPEIDPSCSDQYHNCVVVVQARLCIYPYYRSVCCASCSRAQKTYPNFQKNYIRR
;
A
#
# COMPACT_ATOMS: atom_id res chain seq x y z
N MET A 1 1.78 46.57 -84.89
CA MET A 1 2.22 46.40 -83.49
C MET A 1 0.95 46.39 -82.65
N GLY A 2 0.42 45.20 -82.32
CA GLY A 2 -0.81 45.11 -81.52
C GLY A 2 -0.53 45.52 -80.08
N ALA A 3 -1.49 46.16 -79.41
CA ALA A 3 -1.40 46.49 -77.99
C ALA A 3 -1.27 45.19 -77.16
N CYS A 4 -0.36 45.17 -76.19
CA CYS A 4 -0.21 44.02 -75.30
C CYS A 4 -1.51 43.81 -74.50
N ALA A 5 -2.02 42.58 -74.51
CA ALA A 5 -3.26 42.23 -73.82
C ALA A 5 -2.98 41.94 -72.34
N ARG A 6 -3.81 42.51 -71.46
CA ARG A 6 -3.73 42.35 -70.00
C ARG A 6 -4.75 41.30 -69.59
N SER A 7 -4.35 40.31 -68.81
CA SER A 7 -5.24 39.18 -68.48
C SER A 7 -5.04 38.64 -67.06
N TRP A 8 -6.09 38.00 -66.56
CA TRP A 8 -6.12 37.38 -65.24
C TRP A 8 -5.43 36.02 -65.25
N PHE A 9 -4.51 35.81 -64.32
CA PHE A 9 -3.84 34.54 -64.10
C PHE A 9 -4.18 33.98 -62.73
N THR A 10 -4.43 32.68 -62.67
CA THR A 10 -4.79 31.99 -61.43
C THR A 10 -3.85 30.84 -61.17
N SER A 11 -3.41 30.69 -59.92
CA SER A 11 -2.72 29.46 -59.49
C SER A 11 -3.68 28.27 -59.44
N LEU A 12 -3.12 27.08 -59.27
CA LEU A 12 -3.90 25.92 -58.81
C LEU A 12 -4.52 26.22 -57.43
N TRP A 13 -5.67 25.61 -57.16
CA TRP A 13 -6.30 25.63 -55.85
C TRP A 13 -5.42 24.95 -54.79
N SER A 14 -5.55 25.37 -53.53
CA SER A 14 -4.87 24.74 -52.41
C SER A 14 -5.14 23.23 -52.36
N GLN A 15 -4.09 22.42 -52.22
CA GLN A 15 -4.23 20.96 -52.23
C GLN A 15 -5.08 20.42 -51.06
N ARG A 16 -5.21 21.17 -49.98
CA ARG A 16 -6.09 20.87 -48.85
C ARG A 16 -7.22 21.89 -48.76
N CYS A 17 -8.42 21.38 -48.47
CA CYS A 17 -9.57 22.17 -48.06
C CYS A 17 -9.32 22.76 -46.67
N SER A 18 -9.92 23.90 -46.34
CA SER A 18 -9.80 24.51 -45.01
C SER A 18 -10.39 23.66 -43.89
N ALA A 19 -11.35 22.79 -44.21
CA ALA A 19 -11.94 21.81 -43.31
C ALA A 19 -11.41 20.40 -43.64
N ALA A 20 -11.14 19.58 -42.62
CA ALA A 20 -10.67 18.20 -42.82
C ALA A 20 -11.77 17.25 -43.31
N CYS A 21 -13.04 17.60 -43.08
CA CYS A 21 -14.23 16.94 -43.60
C CYS A 21 -15.34 17.98 -43.78
N GLY A 22 -16.36 17.64 -44.55
CA GLY A 22 -17.53 18.46 -44.84
C GLY A 22 -17.19 19.64 -45.75
N LYS A 23 -18.07 20.65 -45.71
CA LYS A 23 -17.91 21.87 -46.50
C LYS A 23 -16.80 22.75 -45.90
N GLY A 24 -15.85 23.12 -46.74
CA GLY A 24 -14.81 24.11 -46.42
C GLY A 24 -14.49 24.96 -47.65
N ASN A 25 -13.38 25.69 -47.58
CA ASN A 25 -12.93 26.58 -48.63
C ASN A 25 -11.51 26.23 -49.10
N GLN A 26 -11.29 26.25 -50.41
CA GLN A 26 -9.97 26.23 -51.03
C GLN A 26 -9.62 27.63 -51.51
N THR A 27 -8.37 28.03 -51.36
CA THR A 27 -7.87 29.32 -51.83
C THR A 27 -6.91 29.12 -52.99
N ARG A 28 -6.86 30.10 -53.90
CA ARG A 28 -5.85 30.19 -54.96
C ARG A 28 -5.36 31.63 -55.06
N MET A 29 -4.22 31.85 -55.68
CA MET A 29 -3.74 33.21 -55.96
C MET A 29 -4.33 33.70 -57.28
N VAL A 30 -4.74 34.97 -57.31
CA VAL A 30 -5.25 35.65 -58.51
C VAL A 30 -4.41 36.90 -58.75
N VAL A 31 -3.70 36.95 -59.87
CA VAL A 31 -2.83 38.07 -60.24
C VAL A 31 -3.16 38.61 -61.63
N CYS A 32 -3.06 39.92 -61.80
CA CYS A 32 -3.22 40.61 -63.07
C CYS A 32 -1.83 40.83 -63.67
N LEU A 33 -1.57 40.27 -64.87
CA LEU A 33 -0.26 40.39 -65.54
C LEU A 33 -0.41 40.96 -66.95
N MET A 34 0.65 41.60 -67.43
CA MET A 34 0.86 41.98 -68.84
C MET A 34 2.06 41.21 -69.37
N ASP A 35 1.89 40.54 -70.51
CA ASP A 35 2.89 39.68 -71.16
C ASP A 35 3.50 38.59 -70.26
N HIS A 36 2.71 37.99 -69.36
CA HIS A 36 3.09 36.92 -68.41
C HIS A 36 4.24 37.24 -67.42
N VAL A 37 4.72 38.48 -67.34
CA VAL A 37 5.98 38.79 -66.62
C VAL A 37 5.85 39.93 -65.61
N THR A 38 4.95 40.91 -65.80
CA THR A 38 4.84 42.09 -64.91
C THR A 38 3.58 42.06 -64.05
N ASP A 39 3.74 42.11 -62.73
CA ASP A 39 2.64 42.28 -61.79
C ASP A 39 2.09 43.71 -61.84
N LEU A 40 0.78 43.82 -62.03
CA LEU A 40 0.07 45.09 -62.18
C LEU A 40 -0.99 45.26 -61.09
N PRO A 41 -1.39 46.50 -60.78
CA PRO A 41 -2.52 46.77 -59.88
C PRO A 41 -3.80 46.06 -60.34
N LEU A 42 -4.60 45.56 -59.40
CA LEU A 42 -5.80 44.73 -59.68
C LEU A 42 -6.83 45.40 -60.61
N ASP A 43 -6.91 46.73 -60.64
CA ASP A 43 -7.87 47.50 -61.46
C ASP A 43 -7.47 47.62 -62.94
N SER A 44 -6.34 47.03 -63.33
CA SER A 44 -5.75 47.18 -64.65
C SER A 44 -6.14 46.11 -65.67
N CYS A 45 -6.78 45.02 -65.26
CA CYS A 45 -7.20 43.92 -66.13
C CYS A 45 -8.67 44.08 -66.56
N GLU A 46 -8.96 43.78 -67.83
CA GLU A 46 -10.33 43.79 -68.36
C GLU A 46 -11.07 42.48 -68.00
N GLY A 47 -12.34 42.61 -67.58
CA GLY A 47 -13.21 41.48 -67.22
C GLY A 47 -13.34 41.23 -65.71
N GLU A 48 -14.25 40.33 -65.34
CA GLU A 48 -14.51 40.01 -63.93
C GLU A 48 -13.32 39.29 -63.28
N ARG A 49 -12.91 39.78 -62.10
CA ARG A 49 -11.84 39.16 -61.31
C ARG A 49 -12.25 37.73 -60.93
N PRO A 50 -11.45 36.70 -61.27
CA PRO A 50 -11.74 35.33 -60.88
C PRO A 50 -11.83 35.17 -59.35
N PRO A 51 -12.68 34.28 -58.85
CA PRO A 51 -12.81 34.05 -57.41
C PRO A 51 -11.51 33.47 -56.83
N GLU A 52 -11.10 34.03 -55.70
CA GLU A 52 -9.90 33.65 -54.94
C GLU A 52 -10.19 32.52 -53.95
N VAL A 53 -11.48 32.29 -53.66
CA VAL A 53 -12.00 31.26 -52.76
C VAL A 53 -13.06 30.44 -53.48
N THR A 54 -12.98 29.12 -53.38
CA THR A 54 -14.04 28.21 -53.82
C THR A 54 -14.46 27.28 -52.69
N LEU A 55 -15.70 26.82 -52.73
CA LEU A 55 -16.19 25.78 -51.83
C LEU A 55 -15.56 24.44 -52.21
N CYS A 56 -15.14 23.69 -51.20
CA CYS A 56 -14.72 22.30 -51.30
C CYS A 56 -15.54 21.44 -50.33
N ASP A 57 -15.75 20.17 -50.69
CA ASP A 57 -16.34 19.18 -49.80
C ASP A 57 -15.32 18.06 -49.58
N SER A 58 -14.82 17.94 -48.35
CA SER A 58 -13.86 16.92 -47.95
C SER A 58 -14.51 15.60 -47.53
N GLY A 59 -15.80 15.41 -47.85
CA GLY A 59 -16.55 14.19 -47.57
C GLY A 59 -17.28 14.27 -46.22
N PRO A 60 -18.19 13.32 -45.92
CA PRO A 60 -19.02 13.38 -44.73
C PRO A 60 -18.19 13.37 -43.44
N CYS A 61 -18.50 14.30 -42.53
CA CYS A 61 -17.90 14.29 -41.19
C CYS A 61 -18.48 13.14 -40.36
N GLN A 62 -17.64 12.17 -40.04
CA GLN A 62 -17.97 11.08 -39.12
C GLN A 62 -17.83 11.59 -37.69
N ASN A 63 -18.87 12.26 -37.22
CA ASN A 63 -19.02 12.54 -35.81
C ASN A 63 -19.28 11.22 -35.10
N ARG A 64 -18.36 10.81 -34.23
CA ARG A 64 -18.47 9.55 -33.51
C ARG A 64 -18.10 9.71 -32.04
N LEU A 65 -18.82 8.95 -31.22
CA LEU A 65 -18.55 8.76 -29.82
C LEU A 65 -17.71 7.50 -29.66
N GLU A 66 -16.59 7.59 -28.95
CA GLU A 66 -15.71 6.46 -28.69
C GLU A 66 -15.27 6.45 -27.23
N TRP A 67 -15.06 5.25 -26.70
CA TRP A 67 -14.41 5.08 -25.41
C TRP A 67 -12.89 5.16 -25.57
N TYR A 68 -12.29 6.10 -24.85
CA TYR A 68 -10.85 6.19 -24.68
C TYR A 68 -10.42 5.48 -23.40
N THR A 69 -9.42 4.60 -23.50
CA THR A 69 -8.88 3.85 -22.35
C THR A 69 -7.53 4.41 -21.95
N GLY A 70 -7.37 4.77 -20.68
CA GLY A 70 -6.06 5.11 -20.12
C GLY A 70 -5.14 3.89 -19.99
N PRO A 71 -3.87 4.11 -19.59
CA PRO A 71 -2.96 3.02 -19.25
C PRO A 71 -3.50 2.22 -18.05
N TRP A 72 -3.05 0.98 -17.92
CA TRP A 72 -3.32 0.18 -16.73
C TRP A 72 -2.63 0.76 -15.50
N GLY A 73 -3.36 0.82 -14.39
CA GLY A 73 -2.81 1.17 -13.08
C GLY A 73 -1.94 0.05 -12.50
N GLN A 74 -1.49 0.26 -11.27
CA GLN A 74 -0.75 -0.77 -10.54
C GLN A 74 -1.64 -1.98 -10.22
N CYS A 75 -0.99 -3.14 -10.01
CA CYS A 75 -1.68 -4.34 -9.57
C CYS A 75 -2.21 -4.13 -8.14
N SER A 76 -3.37 -4.70 -7.82
CA SER A 76 -3.98 -4.61 -6.49
C SER A 76 -3.16 -5.26 -5.37
N THR A 77 -2.18 -6.08 -5.73
CA THR A 77 -1.26 -6.77 -4.82
C THR A 77 0.18 -6.40 -5.16
N GLU A 78 1.08 -6.53 -4.19
CA GLU A 78 2.53 -6.32 -4.39
C GLU A 78 3.27 -7.61 -4.83
N CYS A 79 2.57 -8.75 -4.74
CA CYS A 79 3.05 -10.07 -5.09
C CYS A 79 1.87 -10.97 -5.49
N GLY A 80 2.16 -12.12 -6.11
CA GLY A 80 1.17 -13.12 -6.48
C GLY A 80 0.17 -12.63 -7.52
N ASN A 81 -1.07 -13.11 -7.42
CA ASN A 81 -2.15 -12.74 -8.33
C ASN A 81 -2.95 -11.57 -7.77
N GLY A 82 -3.21 -10.58 -8.61
CA GLY A 82 -4.04 -9.43 -8.31
C GLY A 82 -4.87 -8.99 -9.52
N THR A 83 -5.48 -7.82 -9.43
CA THR A 83 -6.23 -7.18 -10.51
C THR A 83 -5.71 -5.76 -10.71
N GLN A 84 -5.53 -5.35 -11.96
CA GLN A 84 -5.19 -3.97 -12.31
C GLN A 84 -6.38 -3.31 -12.99
N THR A 85 -6.60 -2.03 -12.71
CA THR A 85 -7.71 -1.24 -13.25
C THR A 85 -7.22 -0.09 -14.09
N ARG A 86 -8.00 0.32 -15.09
CA ARG A 86 -7.72 1.52 -15.91
C ARG A 86 -8.94 2.43 -15.98
N SER A 87 -8.69 3.72 -16.18
CA SER A 87 -9.73 4.73 -16.35
C SER A 87 -10.28 4.75 -17.79
N LEU A 88 -11.57 5.05 -17.92
CA LEU A 88 -12.23 5.30 -19.20
C LEU A 88 -12.66 6.76 -19.30
N ALA A 89 -12.53 7.32 -20.50
CA ALA A 89 -13.09 8.61 -20.86
C ALA A 89 -13.96 8.45 -22.10
N CYS A 90 -15.11 9.12 -22.13
CA CYS A 90 -15.92 9.21 -23.34
C CYS A 90 -15.42 10.39 -24.16
N ILE A 91 -15.05 10.13 -25.42
CA ILE A 91 -14.58 11.18 -26.33
C ILE A 91 -15.54 11.35 -27.49
N PHE A 92 -15.79 12.60 -27.84
CA PHE A 92 -16.52 13.00 -29.03
C PHE A 92 -15.50 13.49 -30.06
N ILE A 93 -15.50 12.85 -31.24
CA ILE A 93 -14.65 13.26 -32.35
C ILE A 93 -15.49 14.10 -33.31
N ASN A 94 -15.13 15.37 -33.45
CA ASN A 94 -15.75 16.32 -34.37
C ASN A 94 -14.69 16.83 -35.33
N ASN A 95 -14.79 16.47 -36.61
CA ASN A 95 -13.88 16.95 -37.66
C ASN A 95 -12.38 16.74 -37.33
N GLY A 96 -12.06 15.66 -36.62
CA GLY A 96 -10.70 15.33 -36.17
C GLY A 96 -10.28 15.97 -34.83
N GLN A 97 -11.09 16.87 -34.26
CA GLN A 97 -10.90 17.38 -32.91
C GLN A 97 -11.53 16.42 -31.90
N MET A 98 -10.77 16.08 -30.85
CA MET A 98 -11.22 15.20 -29.77
C MET A 98 -11.62 16.04 -28.57
N GLU A 99 -12.83 15.83 -28.06
CA GLU A 99 -13.34 16.48 -26.86
C GLU A 99 -13.79 15.42 -25.85
N VAL A 100 -13.41 15.59 -24.58
CA VAL A 100 -13.88 14.70 -23.50
C VAL A 100 -15.29 15.15 -23.10
N VAL A 101 -16.24 14.23 -23.20
CA VAL A 101 -17.65 14.47 -22.87
C VAL A 101 -18.09 13.57 -21.72
N ASP A 102 -19.30 13.81 -21.21
CA ASP A 102 -19.90 12.98 -20.16
C ASP A 102 -19.95 11.50 -20.57
N GLN A 103 -19.61 10.61 -19.63
CA GLN A 103 -19.58 9.16 -19.84
C GLN A 103 -20.91 8.59 -20.32
N LEU A 104 -22.04 9.20 -19.92
CA LEU A 104 -23.37 8.78 -20.34
C LEU A 104 -23.60 8.93 -21.84
N LYS A 105 -22.88 9.82 -22.54
CA LYS A 105 -23.00 9.96 -24.00
C LYS A 105 -22.45 8.74 -24.74
N CYS A 106 -21.50 8.01 -24.16
CA CYS A 106 -20.97 6.78 -24.73
C CYS A 106 -21.73 5.51 -24.26
N SER A 107 -22.88 5.63 -23.58
CA SER A 107 -23.63 4.46 -23.07
C SER A 107 -24.12 3.51 -24.16
N SER A 108 -24.31 4.03 -25.38
CA SER A 108 -24.69 3.25 -26.56
C SER A 108 -23.51 2.55 -27.23
N VAL A 109 -22.27 2.86 -26.81
CA VAL A 109 -21.03 2.28 -27.34
C VAL A 109 -20.56 1.19 -26.39
N SER A 110 -20.11 0.06 -26.92
CA SER A 110 -19.61 -1.07 -26.13
C SER A 110 -18.49 -0.62 -25.19
N GLN A 111 -18.72 -0.74 -23.89
CA GLN A 111 -17.75 -0.35 -22.87
C GLN A 111 -16.54 -1.31 -22.88
N PRO A 112 -15.31 -0.81 -23.00
CA PRO A 112 -14.11 -1.65 -22.95
C PRO A 112 -13.84 -2.14 -21.53
N ILE A 113 -13.02 -3.20 -21.41
CA ILE A 113 -12.63 -3.75 -20.12
C ILE A 113 -11.92 -2.71 -19.24
N THR A 114 -12.35 -2.63 -17.98
CA THR A 114 -11.80 -1.70 -16.98
C THR A 114 -10.93 -2.38 -15.94
N ALA A 115 -11.00 -3.71 -15.85
CA ALA A 115 -10.24 -4.55 -14.94
C ALA A 115 -9.67 -5.77 -15.66
N GLN A 116 -8.45 -6.15 -15.34
CA GLN A 116 -7.83 -7.39 -15.83
C GLN A 116 -6.94 -8.02 -14.75
N PRO A 117 -6.73 -9.35 -14.77
CA PRO A 117 -5.81 -9.99 -13.85
C PRO A 117 -4.36 -9.55 -14.10
N CYS A 118 -3.56 -9.52 -13.04
CA CYS A 118 -2.11 -9.34 -13.07
C CYS A 118 -1.45 -10.40 -12.20
N THR A 119 -0.31 -10.91 -12.66
CA THR A 119 0.51 -11.89 -11.92
C THR A 119 1.89 -11.29 -11.73
N LEU A 120 2.25 -11.06 -10.47
CA LEU A 120 3.55 -10.57 -10.03
C LEU A 120 4.42 -11.74 -9.55
N LYS A 121 5.62 -11.41 -9.05
CA LYS A 121 6.49 -12.38 -8.35
C LYS A 121 5.69 -13.12 -7.26
N PRO A 122 5.96 -14.41 -7.01
CA PRO A 122 5.32 -15.14 -5.92
C PRO A 122 5.42 -14.36 -4.60
N CYS A 123 4.34 -14.38 -3.82
CA CYS A 123 4.35 -13.83 -2.48
C CYS A 123 5.36 -14.57 -1.61
N GLY A 124 6.00 -13.82 -0.71
CA GLY A 124 7.01 -14.36 0.17
C GLY A 124 6.39 -15.25 1.25
N VAL A 125 7.25 -15.96 1.94
CA VAL A 125 6.91 -16.64 3.19
C VAL A 125 7.81 -16.09 4.28
N GLN A 126 7.24 -15.85 5.46
CA GLN A 126 7.94 -15.25 6.58
C GLN A 126 7.54 -15.94 7.89
N TRP A 127 8.46 -15.90 8.86
CA TRP A 127 8.18 -16.35 10.22
C TRP A 127 7.36 -15.29 10.96
N TYR A 128 6.17 -15.68 11.41
CA TYR A 128 5.32 -14.88 12.28
C TYR A 128 5.38 -15.43 13.69
N VAL A 129 5.44 -14.52 14.66
CA VAL A 129 5.51 -14.85 16.08
C VAL A 129 4.40 -14.14 16.84
N THR A 130 3.86 -14.81 17.86
CA THR A 130 2.98 -14.15 18.83
C THR A 130 3.79 -13.43 19.90
N GLU A 131 3.09 -12.63 20.70
CA GLU A 131 3.61 -12.17 21.98
C GLU A 131 3.97 -13.37 22.88
N TRP A 132 4.93 -13.14 23.78
CA TRP A 132 5.31 -14.12 24.78
C TRP A 132 4.20 -14.33 25.80
N SER A 133 3.98 -15.60 26.18
CA SER A 133 3.16 -15.92 27.35
C SER A 133 3.76 -15.41 28.66
N ALA A 134 2.94 -15.38 29.71
CA ALA A 134 3.42 -15.15 31.06
C ALA A 134 4.44 -16.22 31.46
N CYS A 135 5.45 -15.83 32.24
CA CYS A 135 6.47 -16.76 32.72
C CYS A 135 5.82 -17.82 33.63
N SER A 136 6.19 -19.09 33.46
CA SER A 136 5.66 -20.20 34.26
C SER A 136 5.92 -20.08 35.76
N ARG A 137 6.93 -19.30 36.15
CA ARG A 137 7.28 -19.01 37.55
C ARG A 137 7.62 -17.54 37.69
N SER A 138 7.23 -16.93 38.81
CA SER A 138 7.57 -15.54 39.15
C SER A 138 9.01 -15.39 39.68
N CYS A 139 9.66 -16.48 40.05
CA CYS A 139 11.01 -16.50 40.63
C CYS A 139 11.66 -17.90 40.52
N SER A 140 12.96 -17.96 40.80
CA SER A 140 13.85 -19.12 40.80
C SER A 140 13.90 -19.88 39.47
N GLY A 141 13.79 -19.14 38.36
CA GLY A 141 13.86 -19.65 36.99
C GLY A 141 12.55 -20.30 36.54
N GLY A 142 11.99 -19.77 35.46
CA GLY A 142 10.85 -20.32 34.73
C GLY A 142 11.08 -20.25 33.23
N TYR A 143 10.04 -20.54 32.45
CA TYR A 143 10.07 -20.42 31.00
C TYR A 143 8.80 -19.74 30.52
N ARG A 144 8.92 -19.00 29.43
CA ARG A 144 7.81 -18.47 28.65
C ARG A 144 7.86 -19.07 27.25
N VAL A 145 6.69 -19.24 26.67
CA VAL A 145 6.51 -19.79 25.32
C VAL A 145 5.78 -18.79 24.43
N ARG A 146 6.06 -18.83 23.14
CA ARG A 146 5.31 -18.13 22.10
C ARG A 146 5.08 -19.06 20.93
N GLU A 147 4.09 -18.75 20.12
CA GLU A 147 3.82 -19.50 18.92
C GLU A 147 4.64 -18.92 17.75
N VAL A 148 5.24 -19.82 16.96
CA VAL A 148 6.05 -19.49 15.79
C VAL A 148 5.45 -20.25 14.60
N ARG A 149 4.99 -19.53 13.60
CA ARG A 149 4.37 -20.12 12.39
C ARG A 149 5.00 -19.52 11.14
N CYS A 150 5.27 -20.36 10.16
CA CYS A 150 5.62 -19.92 8.82
C CYS A 150 4.33 -19.64 8.04
N LEU A 151 4.14 -18.39 7.64
CA LEU A 151 2.93 -17.96 6.94
C LEU A 151 3.30 -17.25 5.63
N THR A 152 2.40 -17.33 4.66
CA THR A 152 2.40 -16.47 3.48
C THR A 152 1.85 -15.09 3.82
N ASP A 153 2.01 -14.11 2.91
CA ASP A 153 1.44 -12.76 3.05
C ASP A 153 -0.10 -12.75 3.26
N ASN A 154 -0.79 -13.82 2.85
CA ASN A 154 -2.23 -14.00 3.06
C ASN A 154 -2.57 -14.78 4.36
N ILE A 155 -1.62 -14.91 5.30
CA ILE A 155 -1.80 -15.57 6.60
C ILE A 155 -2.16 -17.06 6.43
N VAL A 156 -1.67 -17.69 5.37
CA VAL A 156 -1.85 -19.13 5.11
C VAL A 156 -0.60 -19.89 5.57
N PRO A 157 -0.72 -20.98 6.35
CA PRO A 157 0.41 -21.82 6.74
C PRO A 157 1.24 -22.31 5.55
N SER A 158 2.56 -22.30 5.70
CA SER A 158 3.51 -22.77 4.70
C SER A 158 4.72 -23.44 5.36
N ASP A 159 5.44 -24.28 4.62
CA ASP A 159 6.67 -24.95 5.06
C ASP A 159 7.92 -24.41 4.33
N HIS A 160 7.77 -23.31 3.58
CA HIS A 160 8.82 -22.77 2.72
C HIS A 160 9.75 -21.75 3.42
N CYS A 161 9.55 -21.46 4.70
CA CYS A 161 10.43 -20.57 5.45
C CYS A 161 11.78 -21.25 5.73
N ASP A 162 12.86 -20.47 5.73
CA ASP A 162 14.19 -20.99 6.06
C ASP A 162 14.26 -21.42 7.53
N PRO A 163 14.52 -22.72 7.83
CA PRO A 163 14.62 -23.23 9.20
C PRO A 163 15.71 -22.54 10.03
N ASN A 164 16.77 -22.02 9.41
CA ASN A 164 17.87 -21.36 10.13
C ASN A 164 17.46 -19.97 10.66
N SER A 165 16.42 -19.38 10.08
CA SER A 165 15.87 -18.08 10.51
C SER A 165 14.70 -18.23 11.48
N MET A 166 14.37 -19.46 11.89
CA MET A 166 13.25 -19.73 12.78
C MET A 166 13.47 -19.07 14.16
N PRO A 167 12.58 -18.17 14.60
CA PRO A 167 12.69 -17.56 15.91
C PRO A 167 12.47 -18.57 17.06
N GLU A 168 13.06 -18.30 18.22
CA GLU A 168 12.91 -19.14 19.42
C GLU A 168 11.44 -19.23 19.87
N SER A 169 10.93 -20.43 20.12
CA SER A 169 9.56 -20.64 20.64
C SER A 169 9.49 -20.68 22.17
N ARG A 170 10.64 -20.81 22.85
CA ARG A 170 10.74 -20.91 24.31
C ARG A 170 11.94 -20.13 24.83
N GLU A 171 11.73 -19.40 25.91
CA GLU A 171 12.78 -18.61 26.55
C GLU A 171 12.74 -18.75 28.08
N GLU A 172 13.91 -18.71 28.72
CA GLU A 172 14.02 -18.65 30.18
C GLU A 172 13.69 -17.26 30.73
N CYS A 173 12.96 -17.22 31.84
CA CYS A 173 12.56 -15.97 32.49
C CYS A 173 12.66 -16.10 34.01
N ASN A 174 12.64 -14.94 34.70
CA ASN A 174 12.56 -14.85 36.16
C ASN A 174 13.65 -15.61 36.94
N LYS A 175 14.91 -15.39 36.59
CA LYS A 175 16.08 -16.03 37.22
C LYS A 175 16.37 -15.55 38.65
N GLN A 176 15.72 -14.48 39.11
CA GLN A 176 15.85 -13.98 40.48
C GLN A 176 15.39 -15.03 41.51
N PRO A 177 16.06 -15.16 42.67
CA PRO A 177 15.62 -16.08 43.73
C PRO A 177 14.25 -15.66 44.28
N CYS A 178 13.43 -16.65 44.64
CA CYS A 178 12.21 -16.38 45.39
C CYS A 178 12.55 -15.81 46.77
N LEU A 179 11.90 -14.70 47.14
CA LEU A 179 11.96 -14.22 48.51
C LEU A 179 11.25 -15.26 49.41
N PRO A 180 11.84 -15.64 50.55
CA PRO A 180 11.17 -16.55 51.48
C PRO A 180 9.87 -15.90 51.94
N GLU A 181 8.78 -16.67 51.89
CA GLU A 181 7.52 -16.27 52.51
C GLU A 181 7.78 -16.12 54.02
N ILE A 182 7.99 -14.89 54.47
CA ILE A 182 7.84 -14.55 55.87
C ILE A 182 6.34 -14.59 56.07
N ASP A 183 5.85 -15.68 56.69
CA ASP A 183 4.49 -15.72 57.19
C ASP A 183 4.28 -14.48 58.09
N PRO A 184 3.47 -13.49 57.67
CA PRO A 184 3.24 -12.29 58.48
C PRO A 184 2.53 -12.63 59.80
N SER A 185 2.01 -13.85 59.94
CA SER A 185 1.47 -14.38 61.21
C SER A 185 2.56 -14.81 62.20
N CYS A 186 3.82 -14.93 61.81
CA CYS A 186 4.91 -15.46 62.63
C CYS A 186 6.00 -14.40 62.82
N SER A 187 5.73 -13.42 63.70
CA SER A 187 6.70 -12.41 64.15
C SER A 187 7.08 -12.65 65.61
N ASP A 188 8.27 -12.21 66.01
CA ASP A 188 8.68 -12.23 67.41
C ASP A 188 8.04 -11.06 68.16
N GLN A 189 7.39 -11.34 69.30
CA GLN A 189 6.75 -10.32 70.13
C GLN A 189 7.75 -9.51 70.97
N TYR A 190 8.94 -10.07 71.24
CA TYR A 190 9.98 -9.41 72.03
C TYR A 190 11.35 -9.44 71.34
N HIS A 191 12.15 -8.39 71.54
CA HIS A 191 13.49 -8.27 70.93
C HIS A 191 14.52 -9.26 71.50
N ASN A 192 14.31 -9.77 72.71
CA ASN A 192 15.20 -10.72 73.38
C ASN A 192 14.90 -12.20 73.04
N CYS A 193 14.09 -12.47 72.02
CA CYS A 193 13.78 -13.83 71.56
C CYS A 193 15.03 -14.65 71.17
N VAL A 194 16.17 -14.00 70.89
CA VAL A 194 17.46 -14.70 70.73
C VAL A 194 17.90 -15.44 72.00
N VAL A 195 17.58 -14.90 73.19
CA VAL A 195 17.91 -15.51 74.48
C VAL A 195 17.06 -16.77 74.69
N VAL A 196 15.80 -16.76 74.24
CA VAL A 196 14.89 -17.91 74.27
C VAL A 196 15.44 -19.06 73.43
N VAL A 197 15.99 -18.76 72.26
CA VAL A 197 16.66 -19.75 71.40
C VAL A 197 17.93 -20.29 72.06
N GLN A 198 18.81 -19.41 72.57
CA GLN A 198 20.07 -19.82 73.23
C GLN A 198 19.83 -20.67 74.49
N ALA A 199 18.80 -20.32 75.27
CA ALA A 199 18.39 -21.06 76.46
C ALA A 199 17.58 -22.33 76.14
N ARG A 200 17.38 -22.67 74.86
CA ARG A 200 16.65 -23.85 74.38
C ARG A 200 15.18 -23.91 74.83
N LEU A 201 14.58 -22.75 75.10
CA LEU A 201 13.23 -22.64 75.64
C LEU A 201 12.12 -22.75 74.58
N CYS A 202 12.47 -22.76 73.29
CA CYS A 202 11.54 -22.95 72.16
C CYS A 202 10.76 -24.28 72.18
N ILE A 203 11.11 -25.21 73.08
CA ILE A 203 10.36 -26.44 73.33
C ILE A 203 9.02 -26.17 74.03
N TYR A 204 8.93 -25.09 74.81
CA TYR A 204 7.71 -24.77 75.55
C TYR A 204 6.72 -23.99 74.65
N PRO A 205 5.42 -24.33 74.68
CA PRO A 205 4.40 -23.72 73.81
C PRO A 205 4.35 -22.19 73.92
N TYR A 206 4.48 -21.66 75.13
CA TYR A 206 4.48 -20.23 75.41
C TYR A 206 5.61 -19.50 74.67
N TYR A 207 6.83 -20.00 74.74
CA TYR A 207 7.97 -19.37 74.06
C TYR A 207 7.91 -19.56 72.55
N ARG A 208 7.32 -20.66 72.07
CA ARG A 208 7.14 -20.91 70.63
C ARG A 208 6.12 -19.96 69.99
N SER A 209 5.07 -19.55 70.71
CA SER A 209 4.10 -18.58 70.22
C SER A 209 4.62 -17.15 70.28
N VAL A 210 5.28 -16.77 71.38
CA VAL A 210 5.81 -15.42 71.60
C VAL A 210 7.05 -15.12 70.74
N CYS A 211 7.91 -16.10 70.52
CA CYS A 211 9.14 -15.98 69.72
C CYS A 211 9.07 -16.82 68.44
N CYS A 212 7.98 -16.66 67.69
CA CYS A 212 7.65 -17.51 66.55
C CYS A 212 8.72 -17.49 65.45
N ALA A 213 9.19 -16.31 65.04
CA ALA A 213 10.16 -16.18 63.95
C ALA A 213 11.53 -16.74 64.36
N SER A 214 12.00 -16.40 65.56
CA SER A 214 13.28 -16.86 66.10
C SER A 214 13.30 -18.37 66.34
N CYS A 215 12.26 -18.94 66.95
CA CYS A 215 12.18 -20.37 67.19
C CYS A 215 11.99 -21.18 65.90
N SER A 216 11.20 -20.69 64.94
CA SER A 216 11.01 -21.35 63.64
C SER A 216 12.29 -21.33 62.78
N ARG A 217 13.07 -20.24 62.84
CA ARG A 217 14.39 -20.18 62.20
C ARG A 217 15.36 -21.19 62.82
N ALA A 218 15.44 -21.26 64.15
CA ALA A 218 16.33 -22.19 64.86
C ALA A 218 15.99 -23.68 64.59
N GLN A 219 14.69 -24.03 64.48
CA GLN A 219 14.25 -25.38 64.14
C GLN A 219 14.66 -25.81 62.72
N LYS A 220 14.68 -24.88 61.75
CA LYS A 220 15.15 -25.15 60.38
C LYS A 220 16.68 -25.37 60.33
N THR A 221 17.45 -24.72 61.21
CA THR A 221 18.91 -24.83 61.25
C THR A 221 19.41 -26.06 62.04
N TYR A 222 18.69 -26.49 63.08
CA TYR A 222 19.08 -27.63 63.94
C TYR A 222 17.92 -28.59 64.20
N PRO A 223 17.62 -29.53 63.28
CA PRO A 223 16.44 -30.40 63.37
C PRO A 223 16.47 -31.43 64.53
N ASN A 224 17.58 -31.54 65.27
CA ASN A 224 17.75 -32.51 66.37
C ASN A 224 17.44 -31.96 67.78
N PHE A 225 16.90 -30.74 67.90
CA PHE A 225 16.66 -30.08 69.19
C PHE A 225 15.54 -30.70 70.06
N GLN A 226 14.72 -31.62 69.53
CA GLN A 226 13.56 -32.20 70.22
C GLN A 226 13.75 -33.66 70.71
N LYS A 227 14.90 -34.30 70.52
CA LYS A 227 15.04 -35.75 70.80
C LYS A 227 15.47 -36.17 72.20
N ASN A 228 15.83 -35.25 73.09
CA ASN A 228 16.22 -35.59 74.46
C ASN A 228 15.26 -34.88 75.42
N TYR A 229 14.28 -35.60 75.99
CA TYR A 229 13.65 -35.36 77.32
C TYR A 229 12.35 -36.17 77.56
N ILE A 230 12.06 -37.23 76.79
CA ILE A 230 11.11 -38.28 77.22
C ILE A 230 11.92 -39.42 77.85
N ARG A 231 12.54 -39.16 79.00
CA ARG A 231 12.93 -40.17 80.00
C ARG A 231 13.05 -39.49 81.36
N ARG A 232 11.94 -39.46 82.08
CA ARG A 232 11.85 -39.64 83.53
C ARG A 232 10.40 -39.95 83.87
#